data_AF-A0A7R7BBR9-F1
#
_entry.id   AF-A0A7R7BBR9-F1
#
_cell.length_a   1.000
_cell.length_b   1.000
_cell.length_c   1.000
_cell.angle_alpha   90.00
_cell.angle_beta   90.00
_cell.angle_gamma   90.00
#
_symmetry.space_group_name_H-M   'P 1'
#
loop_
_entity.id
_entity.type
_entity.pdbx_description
1 polymer ?
#
loop_
_entity_poly.entity_id
_entity_poly.type
_entity_poly.pdbx_seq_one_letter_code
_entity_poly.pdbx_strand_id
1 'polypeptide(L)'
;MDQSAQTEATTAEIASEYWKLIRSFSKIVETLGPESRSRVEAQVRYSTNRLNAILSQVDMNLIVYRGEMFDSYLPVVAINADEFVGDANLIIQDTIEPTIMLGRRVIRTGKVYLTKG
;
A
#
# COMPACT_ATOMS: atom_id res chain seq x y z
N MET A 1 -14.25 -16.55 17.49
CA MET A 1 -14.01 -15.31 16.73
C MET A 1 -15.20 -15.08 15.82
N ASP A 2 -15.63 -13.82 15.69
CA ASP A 2 -16.67 -13.44 14.73
C ASP A 2 -16.19 -13.75 13.30
N GLN A 3 -16.98 -14.55 12.58
CA GLN A 3 -16.67 -14.99 11.22
C GLN A 3 -16.54 -13.80 10.27
N SER A 4 -17.32 -12.73 10.48
CA SER A 4 -17.25 -11.51 9.67
C SER A 4 -15.88 -10.83 9.81
N ALA A 5 -15.42 -10.65 11.05
CA ALA A 5 -14.11 -10.03 11.32
C ALA A 5 -12.95 -10.84 10.72
N GLN A 6 -13.03 -12.17 10.74
CA GLN A 6 -12.02 -13.02 10.11
C GLN A 6 -12.01 -12.86 8.59
N THR A 7 -13.19 -12.83 7.95
CA THR A 7 -13.30 -12.61 6.50
C THR A 7 -12.76 -11.25 6.08
N GLU A 8 -13.03 -10.20 6.87
CA GLU A 8 -12.49 -8.86 6.63
C GLU A 8 -10.96 -8.85 6.66
N ALA A 9 -10.37 -9.43 7.72
CA ALA A 9 -8.92 -9.52 7.88
C ALA A 9 -8.25 -10.31 6.74
N THR A 10 -8.80 -11.47 6.38
CA THR A 10 -8.29 -12.29 5.28
C THR A 10 -8.43 -11.57 3.93
N THR A 11 -9.52 -10.84 3.70
CA THR A 11 -9.71 -10.04 2.48
C THR A 11 -8.67 -8.93 2.39
N ALA A 12 -8.43 -8.20 3.49
CA ALA A 12 -7.41 -7.15 3.56
C ALA A 12 -5.99 -7.70 3.36
N GLU A 13 -5.70 -8.90 3.87
CA GLU A 13 -4.42 -9.58 3.66
C GLU A 13 -4.20 -9.90 2.18
N ILE A 14 -5.17 -10.56 1.53
CA ILE A 14 -5.09 -10.89 0.10
C ILE A 14 -4.95 -9.62 -0.75
N ALA A 15 -5.68 -8.55 -0.42
CA ALA A 15 -5.58 -7.27 -1.12
C ALA A 15 -4.19 -6.64 -0.99
N SER A 16 -3.59 -6.72 0.20
CA SER A 16 -2.22 -6.26 0.46
C SER A 16 -1.19 -7.06 -0.36
N GLU A 17 -1.32 -8.39 -0.40
CA GLU A 17 -0.47 -9.24 -1.24
C GLU A 17 -0.62 -8.94 -2.73
N TYR A 18 -1.85 -8.77 -3.22
CA TYR A 18 -2.09 -8.45 -4.62
C TYR A 18 -1.51 -7.08 -4.98
N TRP A 19 -1.67 -6.07 -4.12
CA TRP A 19 -1.04 -4.77 -4.33
C TRP A 19 0.48 -4.85 -4.38
N LYS A 20 1.12 -5.62 -3.49
CA LYS A 20 2.58 -5.83 -3.50
C LYS A 20 3.07 -6.47 -4.80
N LEU A 21 2.28 -7.40 -5.35
CA LEU A 21 2.56 -8.01 -6.64
C LEU A 21 2.46 -6.97 -7.76
N ILE A 22 1.38 -6.19 -7.82
CA ILE A 22 1.22 -5.10 -8.80
C ILE A 22 2.41 -4.13 -8.73
N ARG A 23 2.80 -3.71 -7.52
CA ARG A 23 3.93 -2.79 -7.32
C ARG A 23 5.26 -3.38 -7.76
N SER A 24 5.48 -4.68 -7.55
CA SER A 24 6.67 -5.37 -8.06
C SER A 24 6.70 -5.35 -9.60
N PHE A 25 5.55 -5.56 -10.25
CA PHE A 25 5.44 -5.41 -11.70
C PHE A 25 5.71 -3.97 -12.15
N SER A 26 5.20 -2.95 -11.45
CA SER A 26 5.49 -1.54 -11.76
C SER A 26 7.00 -1.25 -11.74
N LYS A 27 7.75 -1.81 -10.78
CA LYS A 27 9.21 -1.65 -10.74
C LYS A 27 9.91 -2.36 -11.91
N ILE A 28 9.40 -3.53 -12.32
CA ILE A 28 9.95 -4.26 -13.47
C ILE A 28 9.72 -3.49 -14.77
N VAL A 29 8.56 -2.84 -14.93
CA VAL A 29 8.24 -2.02 -16.12
C VAL A 29 9.32 -0.99 -16.42
N GLU A 30 9.88 -0.36 -15.37
CA GLU A 30 10.92 0.67 -15.49
C GLU A 30 12.20 0.14 -16.15
N THR A 31 12.46 -1.16 -16.08
CA THR A 31 13.64 -1.82 -16.66
C THR A 31 13.39 -2.38 -18.08
N LEU A 32 12.15 -2.37 -18.56
CA LEU A 32 11.79 -2.92 -19.87
C LEU A 32 12.10 -1.95 -21.03
N GLY A 33 12.41 -2.52 -22.19
CA GLY A 33 12.49 -1.81 -23.46
C GLY A 33 11.11 -1.31 -23.96
N PRO A 34 11.07 -0.32 -24.88
CA PRO A 34 9.85 0.40 -25.23
C PRO A 34 8.67 -0.46 -25.68
N GLU A 35 8.92 -1.48 -26.50
CA GLU A 35 7.86 -2.36 -27.04
C GLU A 35 7.14 -3.17 -25.95
N SER A 36 7.89 -3.67 -24.96
CA SER A 36 7.31 -4.44 -23.85
C SER A 36 6.75 -3.55 -22.75
N ARG A 37 7.31 -2.35 -22.56
CA ARG A 37 6.92 -1.41 -21.50
C ARG A 37 5.44 -1.03 -21.58
N SER A 38 4.98 -0.53 -22.72
CA SER A 38 3.60 -0.05 -22.90
C SER A 38 2.55 -1.12 -22.58
N ARG A 39 2.80 -2.37 -23.02
CA ARG A 39 1.92 -3.50 -22.73
C ARG A 39 1.84 -3.79 -21.23
N VAL A 40 2.97 -3.82 -20.53
CA VAL A 40 2.99 -4.14 -19.10
C VAL A 40 2.45 -2.96 -18.26
N GLU A 41 2.70 -1.71 -18.65
CA GLU A 41 2.06 -0.53 -18.03
C GLU A 41 0.53 -0.60 -18.10
N ALA A 42 -0.02 -1.01 -19.25
CA ALA A 42 -1.46 -1.23 -19.38
C ALA A 42 -1.97 -2.32 -18.44
N GLN A 43 -1.22 -3.42 -18.26
CA GLN A 43 -1.57 -4.50 -17.34
C GLN A 43 -1.51 -4.07 -15.87
N VAL A 44 -0.50 -3.29 -15.47
CA VAL A 44 -0.38 -2.70 -14.12
C VAL A 44 -1.57 -1.78 -13.85
N ARG A 45 -1.88 -0.87 -14.79
CA ARG A 45 -3.01 0.05 -14.66
C ARG A 45 -4.34 -0.69 -14.55
N TYR A 46 -4.56 -1.68 -15.41
CA TYR A 46 -5.77 -2.52 -15.35
C TYR A 46 -5.89 -3.26 -14.02
N SER A 47 -4.82 -3.90 -13.57
CA SER A 47 -4.80 -4.67 -12.31
C SER A 47 -5.05 -3.77 -11.10
N THR A 48 -4.46 -2.57 -11.09
CA THR A 48 -4.68 -1.56 -10.03
C THR A 48 -6.15 -1.14 -9.98
N ASN A 49 -6.73 -0.79 -11.13
CA ASN A 49 -8.14 -0.40 -11.22
C ASN A 49 -9.06 -1.55 -10.80
N ARG A 50 -8.72 -2.79 -11.18
CA ARG A 50 -9.50 -3.97 -10.83
C ARG A 50 -9.45 -4.25 -9.33
N LEU A 51 -8.29 -4.16 -8.69
CA LEU A 51 -8.15 -4.29 -7.24
C LEU A 51 -9.02 -3.27 -6.51
N ASN A 52 -8.93 -1.99 -6.88
CA ASN A 52 -9.74 -0.93 -6.28
C ASN A 52 -11.25 -1.18 -6.46
N ALA A 53 -11.67 -1.63 -7.65
CA ALA A 53 -13.07 -1.93 -7.94
C ALA A 53 -13.60 -3.19 -7.22
N ILE A 54 -12.73 -4.11 -6.82
CA ILE A 54 -13.11 -5.28 -6.00
C ILE A 54 -13.27 -4.84 -4.54
N LEU A 55 -12.32 -4.05 -4.01
CA LEU A 55 -12.37 -3.57 -2.64
C LEU A 55 -13.59 -2.66 -2.39
N SER A 56 -13.95 -1.81 -3.35
CA SER A 56 -15.12 -0.94 -3.23
C SER A 56 -16.46 -1.70 -3.13
N GLN A 57 -16.56 -2.93 -3.65
CA GLN A 57 -17.76 -3.75 -3.52
C GLN A 57 -18.03 -4.19 -2.08
N VAL A 58 -17.01 -4.14 -1.23
CA VAL A 58 -17.07 -4.49 0.19
C VAL A 58 -16.73 -3.28 1.08
N ASP A 59 -16.89 -2.06 0.58
CA ASP A 59 -16.59 -0.79 1.27
C ASP A 59 -15.16 -0.69 1.82
N MET A 60 -14.23 -1.45 1.23
CA MET A 60 -12.82 -1.39 1.58
C MET A 60 -12.06 -0.43 0.67
N ASN A 61 -11.08 0.25 1.25
CA ASN A 61 -10.19 1.15 0.52
C ASN A 61 -8.73 0.83 0.86
N LEU A 62 -7.87 0.93 -0.15
CA LEU A 62 -6.44 0.77 -0.05
C LEU A 62 -5.77 2.14 -0.07
N ILE A 63 -4.99 2.46 0.96
CA ILE A 63 -4.29 3.74 1.11
C ILE A 63 -2.78 3.53 1.01
N VAL A 64 -2.15 4.34 0.18
CA VAL A 64 -0.71 4.41 -0.03
C VAL A 64 -0.24 5.81 0.37
N TYR A 65 0.87 5.86 1.08
CA TYR A 65 1.49 7.05 1.60
C TYR A 65 2.82 7.31 0.89
N ARG A 66 3.05 8.56 0.45
CA ARG A 66 4.30 8.99 -0.19
C ARG A 66 4.41 10.50 -0.20
N GLY A 67 5.53 11.02 0.28
CA GLY A 67 5.88 12.44 0.27
C GLY A 67 5.21 13.27 1.37
N GLU A 68 4.31 12.68 2.16
CA GLU A 68 3.69 13.33 3.31
C GLU A 68 4.54 13.19 4.57
N MET A 69 4.35 14.11 5.52
CA MET A 69 4.99 14.03 6.83
C MET A 69 4.52 12.78 7.57
N PHE A 70 5.49 12.08 8.16
CA PHE A 70 5.19 10.95 9.02
C PHE A 70 4.63 11.45 10.35
N ASP A 71 3.43 10.97 10.67
CA ASP A 71 2.73 11.27 11.91
C ASP A 71 2.21 9.97 12.54
N SER A 72 2.28 9.90 13.87
CA SER A 72 1.65 8.90 14.73
C SER A 72 0.15 8.66 14.48
N TYR A 73 -0.59 9.64 13.94
CA TYR A 73 -2.00 9.47 13.61
C TYR A 73 -2.25 8.70 12.30
N LEU A 74 -1.21 8.52 11.47
CA LEU A 74 -1.33 7.71 10.27
C LEU A 74 -1.36 6.23 10.67
N PRO A 75 -2.27 5.41 10.08
CA PRO A 75 -2.37 3.99 10.39
C PRO A 75 -1.27 3.19 9.68
N VAL A 76 -0.02 3.52 9.95
CA VAL A 76 1.18 2.91 9.37
C VAL A 76 2.25 2.66 10.44
N VAL A 77 3.13 1.70 10.18
CA VAL A 77 4.36 1.50 10.95
C VAL A 77 5.56 1.77 10.05
N ALA A 78 6.48 2.60 10.53
CA ALA A 78 7.76 2.80 9.87
C ALA A 78 8.69 1.61 10.15
N ILE A 79 9.15 0.94 9.09
CA ILE A 79 9.97 -0.27 9.25
C ILE A 79 11.44 0.02 9.59
N ASN A 80 11.87 1.26 9.38
CA ASN A 80 13.22 1.76 9.66
C ASN A 80 13.21 2.89 10.70
N ALA A 81 12.23 2.89 11.60
CA ALA A 81 12.08 3.93 12.62
C ALA A 81 13.29 4.03 13.57
N ASP A 82 13.99 2.92 13.77
CA ASP A 82 15.23 2.81 14.55
C ASP A 82 16.41 3.60 13.94
N GLU A 83 16.38 3.88 12.63
CA GLU A 83 17.39 4.72 11.96
C GLU A 83 17.23 6.22 12.27
N PHE A 84 16.08 6.64 12.82
CA PHE A 84 15.70 8.06 12.99
C PHE A 84 15.40 8.44 14.44
N VAL A 85 16.01 7.76 15.41
CA VAL A 85 15.79 8.06 16.84
C VAL A 85 16.26 9.49 17.16
N GLY A 86 15.33 10.34 17.58
CA GLY A 86 15.60 11.74 17.92
C GLY A 86 15.57 12.71 16.73
N ASP A 87 15.38 12.21 15.51
CA ASP A 87 15.12 13.07 14.35
C ASP A 87 13.68 13.60 14.38
N ALA A 88 13.50 14.82 13.88
CA ALA A 88 12.20 15.45 13.65
C ALA A 88 11.97 15.63 12.14
N ASN A 89 10.72 15.89 11.74
CA ASN A 89 10.34 16.16 10.35
C ASN A 89 10.67 15.01 9.38
N LEU A 90 10.27 13.79 9.75
CA LEU A 90 10.40 12.63 8.88
C LEU A 90 9.32 12.64 7.80
N ILE A 91 9.68 12.24 6.59
CA ILE A 91 8.77 12.11 5.46
C ILE A 91 8.63 10.64 5.10
N ILE A 92 7.42 10.24 4.73
CA ILE A 92 7.19 8.91 4.16
C ILE A 92 7.79 8.87 2.76
N GLN A 93 8.94 8.22 2.60
CA GLN A 93 9.60 8.05 1.30
C GLN A 93 8.78 7.12 0.40
N ASP A 94 8.33 6.01 0.96
CA ASP A 94 7.53 5.04 0.19
C ASP A 94 6.71 4.13 1.11
N THR A 95 5.58 3.65 0.59
CA THR A 95 4.79 2.61 1.25
C THR A 95 5.37 1.25 0.91
N ILE A 96 5.63 0.40 1.89
CA ILE A 96 6.06 -0.99 1.73
C ILE A 96 4.86 -1.94 1.70
N GLU A 97 3.88 -1.73 2.57
CA GLU A 97 2.58 -2.39 2.60
C GLU A 97 1.49 -1.34 2.77
N PRO A 98 0.38 -1.42 2.04
CA PRO A 98 -0.66 -0.40 2.12
C PRO A 98 -1.49 -0.56 3.40
N THR A 99 -2.14 0.53 3.80
CA THR A 99 -3.20 0.47 4.81
C THR A 99 -4.50 0.04 4.13
N ILE A 100 -5.23 -0.88 4.75
CA ILE A 100 -6.58 -1.27 4.29
C ILE A 100 -7.61 -0.80 5.32
N MET A 101 -8.59 -0.03 4.85
CA MET A 101 -9.68 0.53 5.63
C MET A 101 -11.00 -0.11 5.23
N LEU A 102 -11.92 -0.31 6.19
CA LEU A 102 -13.35 -0.54 5.94
C LEU A 102 -14.10 0.66 6.50
N GLY A 103 -14.62 1.53 5.62
CA GLY A 103 -15.10 2.86 6.02
C GLY A 103 -14.02 3.62 6.80
N ARG A 104 -14.25 3.86 8.10
CA ARG A 104 -13.29 4.54 9.02
C ARG A 104 -12.44 3.59 9.87
N ARG A 105 -12.67 2.28 9.79
CA ARG A 105 -11.97 1.29 10.60
C ARG A 105 -10.73 0.80 9.88
N VAL A 106 -9.58 0.86 10.55
CA VAL A 106 -8.35 0.22 10.07
C VAL A 106 -8.53 -1.29 10.19
N ILE A 107 -8.57 -1.99 9.07
CA ILE A 107 -8.56 -3.46 9.04
C ILE A 107 -7.11 -3.96 9.02
N ARG A 108 -6.22 -3.22 8.35
CA ARG A 108 -4.81 -3.54 8.28
C ARG A 108 -3.94 -2.27 8.29
N THR A 109 -3.03 -2.20 9.25
CA THR A 109 -2.00 -1.16 9.33
C THR A 109 -0.99 -1.31 8.19
N GLY A 110 -0.64 -0.19 7.55
CA GLY A 110 0.37 -0.15 6.51
C GLY A 110 1.79 -0.24 7.07
N LYS A 111 2.76 -0.44 6.18
CA LYS A 111 4.19 -0.34 6.49
C LYS A 111 4.82 0.66 5.56
N VAL A 112 5.67 1.53 6.07
CA VAL A 112 6.29 2.62 5.30
C VAL A 112 7.80 2.67 5.55
N TYR A 113 8.50 3.28 4.61
CA TYR A 113 9.91 3.66 4.74
C TYR A 113 9.99 5.16 4.94
N LEU A 114 10.82 5.58 5.89
CA LEU A 114 11.04 7.00 6.19
C LEU A 114 12.31 7.54 5.56
N THR A 115 12.31 8.85 5.34
CA THR A 115 13.49 9.65 4.98
C THR A 115 13.44 10.99 5.71
N LYS A 116 14.55 11.73 5.71
CA LYS A 116 14.60 13.09 6.28
C LYS A 116 13.88 14.07 5.33
N GLY A 117 13.12 15.00 5.91
CA GLY A 117 12.42 16.05 5.16
C GLY A 117 13.27 17.23 4.75
#